data_AF-U3K1A0-F1
#
_entry.id   AF-U3K1A0-F1
#
_cell.length_a   1.000
_cell.length_b   1.000
_cell.length_c   1.000
_cell.angle_alpha   90.00
_cell.angle_beta   90.00
_cell.angle_gamma   90.00
#
_symmetry.space_group_name_H-M   'P 1'
#
loop_
_entity.id
_entity.type
_entity.pdbx_description
1 polymer ?
#
loop_
_entity_poly.entity_id
_entity_poly.type
_entity_poly.pdbx_seq_one_letter_code
_entity_poly.pdbx_strand_id
1 'polypeptide(L)'
;MLFLVLFFNTQNINRVLLDNERATAKLLFNLMKSELEKEKLHQLKWQGRLKDWKLIQKNCVVQSFREFMASEEIQNPPTVKTEMENVIKEQIVLSEQRLRVLQYIGTLLPPTHTKSDINEWYRTLENLNRSIDTRNAECVEKMRIQYELVQGKCQEKMQMCKVSVTAFGCDRPGTICHYSKMCLRIHQTSR
;
A
#
# COMPACT_ATOMS: atom_id res chain seq x y z
N MET A 1 49.76 7.99 79.63
CA MET A 1 50.03 7.10 78.48
C MET A 1 48.73 6.54 77.89
N LEU A 2 47.83 5.93 78.68
CA LEU A 2 46.56 5.35 78.20
C LEU A 2 45.64 6.34 77.45
N PHE A 3 45.52 7.57 77.94
CA PHE A 3 44.64 8.61 77.35
C PHE A 3 45.09 9.05 75.95
N LEU A 4 46.40 9.15 75.73
CA LEU A 4 46.98 9.49 74.41
C LEU A 4 46.77 8.36 73.40
N VAL A 5 46.87 7.11 73.84
CA VAL A 5 46.60 5.93 73.00
C VAL A 5 45.12 5.89 72.59
N LEU A 6 44.21 6.17 73.51
CA LEU A 6 42.77 6.23 73.21
C LEU A 6 42.43 7.38 72.24
N PHE A 7 42.99 8.57 72.47
CA PHE A 7 42.79 9.73 71.59
C PHE A 7 43.33 9.49 70.17
N PHE A 8 44.52 8.89 70.04
CA PHE A 8 45.09 8.56 68.75
C PHE A 8 44.28 7.47 68.03
N ASN A 9 43.77 6.48 68.76
CA ASN A 9 42.89 5.45 68.21
C ASN A 9 41.56 6.03 67.72
N THR A 10 40.93 6.94 68.47
CA THR A 10 39.67 7.58 68.02
C THR A 10 39.90 8.48 66.81
N GLN A 11 41.00 9.21 66.75
CA GLN A 11 41.37 10.01 65.55
C GLN A 11 41.59 9.12 64.31
N ASN A 12 42.26 7.98 64.47
CA ASN A 12 42.48 7.05 63.36
C ASN A 12 41.16 6.43 62.88
N ILE A 13 40.28 6.03 63.80
CA ILE A 13 38.95 5.51 63.47
C ILE A 13 38.13 6.56 62.71
N ASN A 14 38.11 7.80 63.19
CA ASN A 14 37.39 8.89 62.54
C ASN A 14 37.94 9.19 61.14
N ARG A 15 39.26 9.12 60.95
CA ARG A 15 39.89 9.29 59.63
C ARG A 15 39.48 8.20 58.66
N VAL A 16 39.53 6.94 59.08
CA VAL A 16 39.10 5.80 58.26
C VAL A 16 37.61 5.91 57.91
N LEU A 17 36.77 6.34 58.86
CA LEU A 17 35.34 6.55 58.61
C LEU A 17 35.10 7.62 57.54
N LEU A 18 35.77 8.78 57.65
CA LEU A 18 35.66 9.87 56.66
C LEU A 18 36.16 9.45 55.28
N ASP A 19 37.26 8.69 55.22
CA ASP A 19 37.78 8.15 53.96
C ASP A 19 36.81 7.15 53.33
N ASN A 20 36.15 6.30 54.15
CA ASN A 20 35.11 5.38 53.71
C ASN A 20 33.85 6.11 53.21
N GLU A 21 33.41 7.17 53.88
CA GLU A 21 32.28 7.99 53.44
C GLU A 21 32.57 8.64 52.09
N ARG A 22 33.76 9.22 51.91
CA ARG A 22 34.19 9.79 50.62
C ARG A 22 34.28 8.74 49.52
N ALA A 23 34.82 7.56 49.83
CA ALA A 23 34.89 6.45 48.88
C ALA A 23 33.47 6.00 48.46
N THR A 24 32.55 5.91 49.41
CA THR A 24 31.14 5.57 49.16
C THR A 24 30.46 6.60 48.27
N ALA A 25 30.59 7.89 48.59
CA ALA A 25 30.04 8.98 47.78
C ALA A 25 30.59 8.95 46.34
N LYS A 26 31.89 8.70 46.17
CA LYS A 26 32.53 8.57 44.85
C LYS A 26 31.99 7.38 44.07
N LEU A 27 31.80 6.23 44.73
CA LEU A 27 31.21 5.04 44.10
C LEU A 27 29.79 5.32 43.62
N LEU A 28 28.95 5.93 44.47
CA LEU A 28 27.58 6.30 44.13
C LEU A 28 27.52 7.25 42.93
N PHE A 29 28.37 8.27 42.91
CA PHE A 29 28.48 9.19 41.79
C PHE A 29 28.87 8.48 40.49
N ASN A 30 29.89 7.63 40.53
CA ASN A 30 30.34 6.87 39.36
C ASN A 30 29.24 5.93 38.84
N LEU A 31 28.50 5.29 39.75
CA LEU A 31 27.37 4.45 39.38
C LEU A 31 26.26 5.26 38.70
N MET A 32 25.83 6.38 39.31
CA MET A 32 24.82 7.26 38.73
C MET A 32 25.23 7.78 37.35
N LYS A 33 26.49 8.20 37.20
CA LYS A 33 27.04 8.65 35.92
C LYS A 33 26.99 7.53 34.87
N SER A 34 27.45 6.34 35.21
CA SER A 34 27.40 5.17 34.32
C SER A 34 25.96 4.83 33.90
N GLU A 35 25.00 4.87 34.83
CA GLU A 35 23.59 4.60 34.51
C GLU A 35 23.00 5.68 33.58
N LEU A 36 23.32 6.96 33.81
CA LEU A 36 22.88 8.06 32.93
C LEU A 36 23.45 7.92 31.51
N GLU A 37 24.72 7.54 31.38
CA GLU A 37 25.36 7.31 30.08
C GLU A 37 24.73 6.12 29.34
N LYS A 38 24.40 5.04 30.06
CA LYS A 38 23.67 3.89 29.49
C LYS A 38 22.27 4.28 29.02
N GLU A 39 21.52 5.02 29.82
CA GLU A 39 20.16 5.44 29.45
C GLU A 39 20.18 6.33 28.20
N LYS A 40 21.13 7.27 28.12
CA LYS A 40 21.33 8.09 26.92
C LYS A 40 21.65 7.24 25.68
N LEU A 41 22.51 6.23 25.82
CA LEU A 41 22.84 5.32 24.73
C LEU A 41 21.62 4.51 24.29
N HIS A 42 20.82 4.00 25.23
CA HIS A 42 19.58 3.29 24.93
C HIS A 42 18.58 4.19 24.21
N GLN A 43 18.41 5.43 24.65
CA GLN A 43 17.54 6.40 23.98
C GLN A 43 17.97 6.64 22.53
N LEU A 44 19.27 6.82 22.27
CA LEU A 44 19.78 7.01 20.90
C LEU A 44 19.57 5.76 20.03
N LYS A 45 19.87 4.57 20.57
CA LYS A 45 19.64 3.29 19.87
C LYS A 45 18.16 3.09 19.54
N TRP A 46 17.28 3.40 20.49
CA TRP A 46 15.84 3.37 20.28
C TRP A 46 15.45 4.29 19.13
N GLN A 47 15.95 5.53 19.12
CA GLN A 47 15.61 6.52 18.10
C GLN A 47 16.02 6.07 16.70
N GLY A 48 17.19 5.43 16.58
CA GLY A 48 17.60 4.76 15.35
C GLY A 48 16.60 3.67 14.93
N ARG A 49 16.29 2.74 15.84
CA ARG A 49 15.37 1.62 15.55
C ARG A 49 13.96 2.08 15.17
N LEU A 50 13.44 3.16 15.76
CA LEU A 50 12.15 3.70 15.35
C LEU A 50 12.20 4.22 13.92
N LYS A 51 13.25 4.95 13.55
CA LYS A 51 13.40 5.47 12.18
C LYS A 51 13.45 4.31 11.18
N ASP A 52 14.23 3.27 11.48
CA ASP A 52 14.32 2.07 10.64
C ASP A 52 12.98 1.35 10.55
N TRP A 53 12.29 1.15 11.68
CA TRP A 53 10.96 0.53 11.69
C TRP A 53 9.95 1.33 10.86
N LYS A 54 9.90 2.66 11.01
CA LYS A 54 9.03 3.54 10.20
C LYS A 54 9.34 3.42 8.71
N LEU A 55 10.61 3.34 8.34
CA LEU A 55 11.04 3.15 6.96
C LEU A 55 10.57 1.79 6.41
N ILE A 56 10.76 0.71 7.18
CA ILE A 56 10.30 -0.63 6.82
C ILE A 56 8.79 -0.62 6.61
N GLN A 57 8.01 -0.04 7.53
CA GLN A 57 6.56 0.04 7.39
C GLN A 57 6.13 0.78 6.11
N LYS A 58 6.74 1.93 5.81
CA LYS A 58 6.48 2.65 4.55
C LYS A 58 6.81 1.79 3.33
N ASN A 59 7.95 1.11 3.35
CA ASN A 59 8.35 0.23 2.25
C ASN A 59 7.38 -0.93 2.06
N CYS A 60 6.87 -1.54 3.13
CA CYS A 60 5.84 -2.58 3.05
C CYS A 60 4.56 -2.07 2.37
N VAL A 61 4.09 -0.86 2.71
CA VAL A 61 2.90 -0.26 2.08
C VAL A 61 3.14 -0.02 0.59
N VAL A 62 4.28 0.56 0.22
CA VAL A 62 4.63 0.82 -1.18
C VAL A 62 4.76 -0.47 -1.97
N GLN A 63 5.34 -1.52 -1.36
CA GLN A 63 5.49 -2.81 -2.01
C GLN A 63 4.13 -3.50 -2.24
N SER A 64 3.27 -3.51 -1.23
CA SER A 64 1.89 -4.03 -1.37
C SER A 64 1.10 -3.28 -2.45
N PHE A 65 1.30 -1.95 -2.56
CA PHE A 65 0.70 -1.17 -3.63
C PHE A 65 1.22 -1.58 -5.02
N ARG A 66 2.52 -1.79 -5.17
CA ARG A 66 3.10 -2.27 -6.44
C ARG A 66 2.56 -3.63 -6.84
N GLU A 67 2.49 -4.57 -5.91
CA GLU A 67 1.94 -5.91 -6.15
C GLU A 67 0.46 -5.84 -6.57
N PHE A 68 -0.32 -4.98 -5.90
CA PHE A 68 -1.70 -4.72 -6.29
C PHE A 68 -1.81 -4.15 -7.71
N MET A 69 -1.00 -3.14 -8.07
CA MET A 69 -1.02 -2.56 -9.42
C MET A 69 -0.55 -3.53 -10.49
N ALA A 70 0.29 -4.50 -10.14
CA ALA A 70 0.76 -5.55 -11.04
C ALA A 70 -0.20 -6.75 -11.14
N SER A 71 -1.28 -6.77 -10.34
CA SER A 71 -2.24 -7.87 -10.38
C SER A 71 -3.00 -7.92 -11.71
N GLU A 72 -3.36 -9.13 -12.12
CA GLU A 72 -4.08 -9.37 -13.38
C GLU A 72 -5.41 -8.62 -13.43
N GLU A 73 -6.10 -8.48 -12.30
CA GLU A 73 -7.36 -7.74 -12.21
C GLU A 73 -7.21 -6.26 -12.61
N ILE A 74 -6.03 -5.68 -12.42
CA ILE A 74 -5.75 -4.28 -12.76
C ILE A 74 -5.12 -4.16 -14.15
N GLN A 75 -4.14 -5.01 -14.48
CA GLN A 75 -3.43 -4.95 -15.76
C GLN A 75 -4.27 -5.46 -16.92
N ASN A 76 -4.97 -6.58 -16.73
CA ASN A 76 -5.74 -7.27 -17.76
C ASN A 76 -7.10 -7.70 -17.18
N PRO A 77 -8.04 -6.76 -16.96
CA PRO A 77 -9.29 -7.05 -16.28
C PRO A 77 -10.06 -8.20 -16.99
N PRO A 78 -10.33 -9.34 -16.33
CA PRO A 78 -10.95 -10.51 -16.97
C PRO A 78 -12.31 -10.22 -17.60
N THR A 79 -13.07 -9.30 -17.01
CA THR A 79 -14.37 -8.86 -17.53
C THR A 79 -14.23 -8.16 -18.88
N VAL A 80 -13.19 -7.33 -19.06
CA VAL A 80 -12.93 -6.66 -20.35
C VAL A 80 -12.56 -7.68 -21.41
N LYS A 81 -11.71 -8.66 -21.07
CA LYS A 81 -11.36 -9.75 -21.98
C LYS A 81 -12.59 -10.52 -22.45
N THR A 82 -13.45 -10.92 -21.51
CA THR A 82 -14.71 -11.63 -21.82
C THR A 82 -15.63 -10.80 -22.70
N GLU A 83 -15.82 -9.51 -22.37
CA GLU A 83 -16.68 -8.63 -23.18
C GLU A 83 -16.11 -8.44 -24.60
N MET A 84 -14.78 -8.32 -24.72
CA MET A 84 -14.11 -8.21 -26.02
C MET A 84 -14.30 -9.48 -26.87
N GLU A 85 -14.17 -10.66 -26.29
CA GLU A 85 -14.44 -11.93 -26.98
C GLU A 85 -15.90 -12.04 -27.44
N ASN A 86 -16.85 -11.61 -26.61
CA ASN A 86 -18.28 -11.61 -26.97
C ASN A 86 -18.55 -10.64 -28.12
N VAL A 87 -18.00 -9.43 -28.05
CA VAL A 87 -18.12 -8.41 -29.10
C VAL A 87 -17.56 -8.91 -30.42
N ILE A 88 -16.39 -9.57 -30.42
CA ILE A 88 -15.81 -10.13 -31.64
C ILE A 88 -16.76 -11.15 -32.29
N LYS A 89 -17.32 -12.06 -31.49
CA LYS A 89 -18.27 -13.09 -31.99
C LYS A 89 -19.51 -12.45 -32.60
N GLU A 90 -20.10 -11.47 -31.92
CA GLU A 90 -21.31 -10.79 -32.39
C GLU A 90 -21.03 -9.95 -33.65
N GLN A 91 -19.87 -9.28 -33.70
CA GLN A 91 -19.48 -8.46 -34.83
C GLN A 91 -19.21 -9.31 -36.08
N ILE A 92 -18.68 -10.53 -35.92
CA ILE A 92 -18.54 -11.49 -37.02
C ILE A 92 -19.92 -11.80 -37.62
N VAL A 93 -20.91 -12.13 -36.77
CA VAL A 93 -22.27 -12.45 -37.22
C VAL A 93 -22.90 -11.29 -38.00
N LEU A 94 -22.81 -10.06 -37.47
CA LEU A 94 -23.34 -8.87 -38.15
C LEU A 94 -22.60 -8.57 -39.46
N SER A 95 -21.29 -8.77 -39.48
CA SER A 95 -20.47 -8.56 -40.69
C SER A 95 -20.79 -9.56 -41.79
N GLU A 96 -21.00 -10.83 -41.43
CA GLU A 96 -21.45 -11.86 -42.36
C GLU A 96 -22.86 -11.59 -42.89
N GLN A 97 -23.79 -11.13 -42.03
CA GLN A 97 -25.11 -10.69 -42.47
C GLN A 97 -25.00 -9.56 -43.49
N ARG A 98 -24.13 -8.58 -43.23
CA ARG A 98 -23.92 -7.44 -44.14
C ARG A 98 -23.35 -7.91 -45.47
N LEU A 99 -22.38 -8.82 -45.44
CA LEU A 99 -21.81 -9.40 -46.64
C LEU A 99 -22.86 -10.12 -47.48
N ARG A 100 -23.75 -10.92 -46.86
CA ARG A 100 -24.85 -11.60 -47.57
C ARG A 100 -25.78 -10.61 -48.27
N VAL A 101 -26.18 -9.53 -47.59
CA VAL A 101 -27.03 -8.49 -48.19
C VAL A 101 -26.32 -7.82 -49.37
N LEU A 102 -25.03 -7.47 -49.22
CA LEU A 102 -24.26 -6.85 -50.30
C LEU A 102 -24.05 -7.77 -51.51
N GLN A 103 -23.80 -9.06 -51.28
CA GLN A 103 -23.69 -10.07 -52.33
C GLN A 103 -25.01 -10.21 -53.09
N TYR A 104 -26.12 -10.27 -52.36
CA TYR A 104 -27.45 -10.33 -52.96
C TYR A 104 -27.74 -9.09 -53.84
N ILE A 105 -27.40 -7.89 -53.38
CA ILE A 105 -27.54 -6.66 -54.17
C ILE A 105 -26.75 -6.76 -55.49
N GLY A 106 -25.55 -7.35 -55.46
CA GLY A 106 -24.75 -7.57 -56.66
C GLY A 106 -25.38 -8.50 -57.71
N THR A 107 -26.38 -9.30 -57.33
CA THR A 107 -27.10 -10.20 -58.24
C THR A 107 -28.31 -9.55 -58.92
N LEU A 108 -28.70 -8.33 -58.50
CA LEU A 108 -29.86 -7.64 -59.03
C LEU A 108 -29.56 -7.07 -60.43
N LEU A 109 -30.08 -7.70 -61.47
CA LEU A 109 -29.97 -7.25 -62.86
C LEU A 109 -31.27 -6.57 -63.33
N PRO A 110 -31.21 -5.42 -64.03
CA PRO A 110 -32.37 -4.91 -64.77
C PRO A 110 -32.74 -5.86 -65.93
N PRO A 111 -34.02 -6.04 -66.29
CA PRO A 111 -35.22 -5.33 -65.83
C PRO A 111 -36.04 -6.10 -64.78
N THR A 112 -35.50 -7.17 -64.19
CA THR A 112 -36.26 -8.15 -63.39
C THR A 112 -36.69 -7.65 -62.01
N HIS A 113 -36.16 -6.53 -61.53
CA HIS A 113 -36.44 -6.02 -60.18
C HIS A 113 -37.27 -4.74 -60.19
N THR A 114 -38.20 -4.68 -59.25
CA THR A 114 -39.13 -3.58 -59.07
C THR A 114 -38.56 -2.51 -58.14
N LYS A 115 -39.13 -1.31 -58.19
CA LYS A 115 -38.84 -0.23 -57.24
C LYS A 115 -39.11 -0.64 -55.79
N SER A 116 -40.07 -1.55 -55.56
CA SER A 116 -40.37 -2.09 -54.23
C SER A 116 -39.18 -2.89 -53.69
N ASP A 117 -38.61 -3.77 -54.52
CA ASP A 117 -37.45 -4.59 -54.15
C ASP A 117 -36.30 -3.69 -53.73
N ILE A 118 -35.96 -2.67 -54.54
CA ILE A 118 -34.88 -1.71 -54.26
C ILE A 118 -35.08 -1.00 -52.91
N ASN A 119 -36.31 -0.56 -52.61
CA ASN A 119 -36.63 0.10 -51.34
C ASN A 119 -36.51 -0.83 -50.13
N GLU A 120 -36.89 -2.10 -50.28
CA GLU A 120 -36.76 -3.12 -49.24
C GLU A 120 -35.29 -3.39 -48.90
N TRP A 121 -34.43 -3.54 -49.92
CA TRP A 121 -32.98 -3.72 -49.71
C TRP A 121 -32.33 -2.51 -49.05
N TYR A 122 -32.69 -1.31 -49.50
CA TYR A 122 -32.19 -0.07 -48.88
C TYR A 122 -32.52 -0.04 -47.38
N ARG A 123 -33.78 -0.31 -47.02
CA ARG A 123 -34.21 -0.37 -45.62
C ARG A 123 -33.50 -1.46 -44.84
N THR A 124 -33.31 -2.63 -45.44
CA THR A 124 -32.62 -3.76 -44.80
C THR A 124 -31.16 -3.42 -44.48
N LEU A 125 -30.46 -2.82 -45.45
CA LEU A 125 -29.07 -2.40 -45.27
C LEU A 125 -28.93 -1.24 -44.27
N GLU A 126 -29.83 -0.26 -44.32
CA GLU A 126 -29.87 0.85 -43.37
C GLU A 126 -30.10 0.35 -41.94
N ASN A 127 -31.08 -0.53 -41.74
CA ASN A 127 -31.36 -1.12 -40.43
C ASN A 127 -30.16 -1.92 -39.91
N LEU A 128 -29.51 -2.71 -40.77
CA LEU A 128 -28.34 -3.48 -40.39
C LEU A 128 -27.15 -2.60 -40.01
N ASN A 129 -26.88 -1.53 -40.76
CA ASN A 129 -25.84 -0.57 -40.41
C ASN A 129 -26.14 0.10 -39.07
N ARG A 130 -27.40 0.49 -38.84
CA ARG A 130 -27.83 1.06 -37.56
C ARG A 130 -27.64 0.06 -36.40
N SER A 131 -27.94 -1.22 -36.60
CA SER A 131 -27.69 -2.26 -35.60
C SER A 131 -26.21 -2.42 -35.29
N ILE A 132 -25.33 -2.35 -36.30
CA ILE A 132 -23.88 -2.40 -36.12
C ILE A 132 -23.40 -1.17 -35.31
N ASP A 133 -23.85 0.02 -35.68
CA ASP A 133 -23.45 1.27 -34.99
C ASP A 133 -23.90 1.29 -33.53
N THR A 134 -25.16 0.92 -33.27
CA THR A 134 -25.68 0.78 -31.90
C THR A 134 -24.87 -0.21 -31.10
N ARG A 135 -24.58 -1.40 -31.67
CA ARG A 135 -23.85 -2.44 -30.94
C ARG A 135 -22.40 -2.05 -30.65
N ASN A 136 -21.75 -1.35 -31.57
CA ASN A 136 -20.42 -0.79 -31.38
C ASN A 136 -20.41 0.25 -30.25
N ALA A 137 -21.39 1.15 -30.21
CA ALA A 137 -21.51 2.15 -29.15
C ALA A 137 -21.70 1.49 -27.78
N GLU A 138 -22.59 0.51 -27.68
CA GLU A 138 -22.83 -0.26 -26.45
C GLU A 138 -21.58 -1.01 -25.97
N CYS A 139 -20.82 -1.60 -26.90
CA CYS A 139 -19.55 -2.27 -26.61
C CYS A 139 -18.55 -1.30 -25.97
N VAL A 140 -18.31 -0.16 -26.61
CA VAL A 140 -17.36 0.85 -26.14
C VAL A 140 -17.77 1.36 -24.75
N GLU A 141 -19.07 1.60 -24.54
CA GLU A 141 -19.58 2.05 -23.24
C GLU A 141 -19.35 1.00 -22.15
N LYS A 142 -19.67 -0.27 -22.42
CA LYS A 142 -19.43 -1.36 -21.46
C LYS A 142 -17.95 -1.48 -21.09
N MET A 143 -17.05 -1.44 -22.08
CA MET A 143 -15.61 -1.47 -21.81
C MET A 143 -15.18 -0.27 -20.96
N ARG A 144 -15.68 0.94 -21.27
CA ARG A 144 -15.39 2.15 -20.49
C ARG A 144 -15.79 1.96 -19.03
N ILE A 145 -17.01 1.51 -18.76
CA ILE A 145 -17.52 1.27 -17.41
C ILE A 145 -16.62 0.27 -16.65
N GLN A 146 -16.16 -0.80 -17.30
CA GLN A 146 -15.27 -1.76 -16.65
C GLN A 146 -13.92 -1.14 -16.26
N TYR A 147 -13.32 -0.34 -17.15
CA TYR A 147 -12.07 0.36 -16.84
C TYR A 147 -12.25 1.44 -15.77
N GLU A 148 -13.38 2.16 -15.76
CA GLU A 148 -13.73 3.12 -14.70
C GLU A 148 -13.85 2.44 -13.34
N LEU A 149 -14.43 1.24 -13.28
CA LEU A 149 -14.50 0.44 -12.05
C LEU A 149 -13.09 0.06 -11.54
N VAL A 150 -12.23 -0.41 -12.43
CA VAL A 150 -10.82 -0.73 -12.11
C VAL A 150 -10.08 0.52 -11.63
N GLN A 151 -10.27 1.65 -12.30
CA GLN A 151 -9.71 2.93 -11.89
C GLN A 151 -10.18 3.32 -10.48
N GLY A 152 -11.46 3.13 -10.16
CA GLY A 152 -12.00 3.38 -8.82
C GLY A 152 -11.29 2.55 -7.75
N LYS A 153 -11.10 1.24 -7.99
CA LYS A 153 -10.35 0.35 -7.08
C LYS A 153 -8.91 0.84 -6.87
N CYS A 154 -8.24 1.28 -7.94
CA CYS A 154 -6.90 1.84 -7.85
C CYS A 154 -6.85 3.11 -6.98
N GLN A 155 -7.82 4.01 -7.14
CA GLN A 155 -7.91 5.23 -6.35
C GLN A 155 -8.15 4.95 -4.87
N GLU A 156 -9.04 4.01 -4.56
CA GLU A 156 -9.31 3.58 -3.18
C GLU A 156 -8.04 3.01 -2.53
N LYS A 157 -7.35 2.08 -3.21
CA LYS A 157 -6.10 1.50 -2.72
C LYS A 157 -5.03 2.58 -2.49
N MET A 158 -4.88 3.51 -3.42
CA MET A 158 -3.94 4.63 -3.30
C MET A 158 -4.25 5.50 -2.07
N GLN A 159 -5.54 5.79 -1.83
CA GLN A 159 -5.96 6.57 -0.68
C GLN A 159 -5.70 5.84 0.64
N MET A 160 -5.97 4.53 0.71
CA MET A 160 -5.61 3.72 1.89
C MET A 160 -4.10 3.72 2.16
N CYS A 161 -3.29 3.57 1.11
CA CYS A 161 -1.83 3.64 1.21
C CYS A 161 -1.37 5.01 1.73
N LYS A 162 -1.97 6.10 1.23
CA LYS A 162 -1.67 7.47 1.68
C LYS A 162 -1.94 7.64 3.18
N VAL A 163 -3.11 7.20 3.66
CA VAL A 163 -3.47 7.25 5.09
C VAL A 163 -2.50 6.42 5.95
N SER A 164 -2.12 5.24 5.46
CA SER A 164 -1.17 4.38 6.16
C SER A 164 0.20 5.04 6.30
N VAL A 165 0.72 5.64 5.22
CA VAL A 165 2.02 6.33 5.23
C VAL A 165 2.02 7.55 6.14
N THR A 166 0.92 8.32 6.19
CA THR A 166 0.82 9.49 7.08
C THR A 166 0.68 9.10 8.55
N ALA A 167 0.03 7.98 8.87
CA ALA A 167 -0.07 7.49 10.24
C ALA A 167 1.31 7.22 10.87
N PHE A 168 2.30 6.74 10.09
CA PHE A 168 3.68 6.56 10.56
C PHE A 168 4.44 7.88 10.78
N GLY A 169 3.91 9.00 10.27
CA GLY A 169 4.46 10.35 10.42
C GLY A 169 4.00 11.10 11.68
N CYS A 170 3.07 10.55 12.48
CA CYS A 170 2.63 11.18 13.73
C CYS A 170 3.72 11.10 14.81
N ASP A 171 4.60 12.10 14.82
CA ASP A 171 5.49 12.40 15.94
C ASP A 171 4.69 13.16 16.99
N ARG A 172 3.99 12.46 17.91
CA ARG A 172 3.62 13.09 19.18
C ARG A 172 4.82 13.00 20.12
N PRO A 173 5.46 14.13 20.47
CA PRO A 173 6.49 14.13 21.50
C PRO A 173 5.82 13.77 22.83
N GLY A 174 6.33 12.76 23.53
CA GLY A 174 5.97 12.50 24.93
C GLY A 174 4.94 11.40 25.18
N THR A 175 4.35 10.77 24.17
CA THR A 175 3.59 9.53 24.41
C THR A 175 4.56 8.36 24.36
N ILE A 176 4.90 7.81 25.52
CA ILE A 176 5.49 6.48 25.63
C ILE A 176 4.49 5.52 24.98
N CYS A 177 4.73 5.22 23.69
CA CYS A 177 3.87 4.36 22.92
C CYS A 177 3.78 3.01 23.66
N HIS A 178 2.59 2.41 23.71
CA HIS A 178 2.32 1.12 24.37
C HIS A 178 3.30 0.01 23.94
N TYR A 179 3.96 0.17 22.78
CA TYR A 179 5.03 -0.69 22.27
C TYR A 179 6.35 -0.65 23.05
N SER A 180 6.60 0.36 23.89
CA SER A 180 7.74 0.43 24.82
C SER A 180 7.77 -0.77 25.79
N LYS A 181 6.61 -1.25 26.23
CA LYS A 181 6.49 -2.46 27.07
C LYS A 181 6.76 -3.75 26.29
N MET A 182 6.52 -3.77 24.98
CA MET A 182 6.67 -4.98 24.15
C MET A 182 8.14 -5.24 23.79
N CYS A 183 8.91 -4.20 23.47
CA CYS A 183 10.36 -4.34 23.19
C CYS A 183 11.18 -4.62 24.46
N LEU A 184 10.81 -4.09 25.63
CA LEU A 184 11.47 -4.46 26.89
C LEU A 184 11.30 -5.95 27.20
N ARG A 185 10.14 -6.52 26.84
CA ARG A 185 9.82 -7.94 27.06
C ARG A 185 10.66 -8.86 26.15
N ILE A 186 10.94 -8.46 24.90
CA ILE A 186 11.82 -9.22 23.98
C ILE A 186 13.29 -9.21 24.46
N HIS A 187 13.75 -8.13 25.09
CA HIS A 187 15.10 -8.08 25.64
C HIS A 187 15.26 -8.87 26.95
N GLN A 188 14.17 -9.06 27.71
CA GLN A 188 14.15 -9.88 28.93
C GLN A 188 14.06 -11.38 28.65
N THR A 189 13.51 -11.81 27.50
CA THR A 189 13.45 -13.23 27.10
C THR A 189 14.69 -13.73 26.34
N SER A 190 15.68 -12.87 26.07
CA SER A 190 16.92 -13.23 25.37
C SER A 190 18.17 -13.25 26.28
N ARG A 191 17.98 -13.48 27.59
CA ARG A 191 19.06 -13.76 28.55
C ARG A 191 18.84 -15.12 29.18
#